data_AF-A0A7S2XXK4-F1
#
_entry.id   AF-A0A7S2XXK4-F1
#
_cell.length_a   1.000
_cell.length_b   1.000
_cell.length_c   1.000
_cell.angle_alpha   90.00
_cell.angle_beta   90.00
_cell.angle_gamma   90.00
#
_symmetry.space_group_name_H-M   'P 1'
#
loop_
_entity.id
_entity.type
_entity.pdbx_description
1 polymer ?
#
loop_
_entity_poly.entity_id
_entity_poly.type
_entity_poly.pdbx_seq_one_letter_code
_entity_poly.pdbx_strand_id
1 'polypeptide(L)'
;LLGVDPANALMVGDTPDDIKGAVSAGASAVGVLTPEGQGLLYSRQTPRGTEPGLPEGALVAARSAKGSWRPSSLPPSLGLPQHSPMCESMAREGAICILDCGLAHLLDLVPEKDLSDERGPSKRKKKTGTGRVATVERKTSETDISVSINLDGTGKGELSTGLGFLDHMLGALAKHGGLDISLHCKGDLHIDDHHTAEDCALALGEAFDKALGKRKGIVRWGYACCPLDEALSRATVDISSRPHADINLDLKRDMVGTISAEMLTHVLESFAQTARICLHVDVLKGRNDHHRAESAFKAVAVALKMAISKDEKNGVPSTKGVLS
;
A
#
# COMPACT_ATOMS: atom_id res chain seq x y z
N LEU A 1 15.68 -1.23 -21.54
CA LEU A 1 16.14 -2.33 -20.67
C LEU A 1 15.01 -3.11 -19.96
N LEU A 2 13.74 -2.99 -20.38
CA LEU A 2 12.61 -3.76 -19.80
C LEU A 2 11.93 -4.72 -20.78
N GLY A 3 12.42 -4.86 -22.03
CA GLY A 3 11.86 -5.81 -23.02
C GLY A 3 10.44 -5.50 -23.49
N VAL A 4 9.92 -4.32 -23.18
CA VAL A 4 8.57 -3.87 -23.54
C VAL A 4 8.70 -2.88 -24.68
N ASP A 5 7.94 -3.11 -25.76
CA ASP A 5 7.80 -2.13 -26.84
C ASP A 5 7.18 -0.84 -26.25
N PRO A 6 7.89 0.30 -26.30
CA PRO A 6 7.42 1.54 -25.70
C PRO A 6 6.02 1.96 -26.18
N ALA A 7 5.65 1.63 -27.43
CA ALA A 7 4.32 1.93 -27.96
C ALA A 7 3.18 1.30 -27.15
N ASN A 8 3.47 0.28 -26.34
CA ASN A 8 2.51 -0.43 -25.47
C ASN A 8 2.69 -0.12 -23.97
N ALA A 9 3.57 0.82 -23.62
CA ALA A 9 3.82 1.21 -22.23
C ALA A 9 2.96 2.42 -21.85
N LEU A 10 2.43 2.41 -20.62
CA LEU A 10 1.75 3.55 -20.00
C LEU A 10 2.57 4.00 -18.79
N MET A 11 3.02 5.24 -18.80
CA MET A 11 3.78 5.83 -17.71
C MET A 11 2.91 6.78 -16.92
N VAL A 12 3.02 6.74 -15.59
CA VAL A 12 2.34 7.68 -14.70
C VAL A 12 3.42 8.51 -14.00
N GLY A 13 3.39 9.82 -14.17
CA GLY A 13 4.39 10.75 -13.62
C GLY A 13 3.73 11.96 -12.98
N ASP A 14 4.40 12.56 -12.00
CA ASP A 14 3.94 13.73 -11.27
C ASP A 14 4.74 15.00 -11.61
N THR A 15 5.66 14.92 -12.58
CA THR A 15 6.38 16.07 -13.14
C THR A 15 6.31 16.15 -14.68
N PRO A 16 6.52 17.33 -15.31
CA PRO A 16 6.59 17.45 -16.77
C PRO A 16 7.78 16.70 -17.38
N ASP A 17 8.90 16.57 -16.66
CA ASP A 17 10.07 15.84 -17.14
C ASP A 17 9.77 14.35 -17.28
N ASP A 18 9.03 13.76 -16.34
CA ASP A 18 8.52 12.39 -16.45
C ASP A 18 7.73 12.20 -17.75
N ILE A 19 6.76 13.10 -17.99
CA ILE A 19 5.92 13.05 -19.19
C ILE A 19 6.76 13.14 -20.46
N LYS A 20 7.69 14.09 -20.51
CA LYS A 20 8.60 14.27 -21.65
C LYS A 20 9.46 13.03 -21.90
N GLY A 21 9.98 12.43 -20.85
CA GLY A 21 10.77 11.21 -20.90
C GLY A 21 9.99 10.03 -21.49
N ALA A 22 8.74 9.85 -21.05
CA ALA A 22 7.84 8.81 -21.57
C ALA A 22 7.53 9.00 -23.05
N VAL A 23 7.12 10.21 -23.45
CA VAL A 23 6.75 10.53 -24.83
C VAL A 23 7.97 10.39 -25.75
N SER A 24 9.14 10.85 -25.33
CA SER A 24 10.39 10.73 -26.10
C SER A 24 10.82 9.28 -26.28
N ALA A 25 10.46 8.41 -25.34
CA ALA A 25 10.68 6.96 -25.44
C ALA A 25 9.63 6.24 -26.30
N GLY A 26 8.55 6.92 -26.72
CA GLY A 26 7.45 6.35 -27.50
C GLY A 26 6.32 5.75 -26.66
N ALA A 27 6.28 6.01 -25.35
CA ALA A 27 5.24 5.54 -24.43
C ALA A 27 4.08 6.55 -24.30
N SER A 28 2.91 6.04 -23.91
CA SER A 28 1.79 6.89 -23.48
C SER A 28 2.04 7.39 -22.06
N ALA A 29 1.72 8.65 -21.76
CA ALA A 29 2.05 9.27 -20.48
C ALA A 29 0.84 9.93 -19.79
N VAL A 30 0.63 9.68 -18.51
CA VAL A 30 -0.44 10.26 -17.68
C VAL A 30 0.18 11.07 -16.55
N GLY A 31 -0.23 12.34 -16.42
CA GLY A 31 0.18 13.22 -15.33
C GLY A 31 -0.64 13.00 -14.06
N VAL A 32 -0.04 13.18 -12.89
CA VAL A 32 -0.73 13.23 -11.60
C VAL A 32 -0.36 14.50 -10.86
N LEU A 33 -1.37 15.26 -10.42
CA LEU A 33 -1.17 16.47 -9.65
C LEU A 33 -1.02 16.12 -8.17
N THR A 34 0.20 16.22 -7.65
CA THR A 34 0.45 16.23 -6.22
C THR A 34 0.16 17.63 -5.65
N PRO A 35 -0.51 17.76 -4.48
CA PRO A 35 -0.81 19.06 -3.90
C PRO A 35 0.47 19.85 -3.58
N GLU A 36 0.42 21.17 -3.76
CA GLU A 36 1.54 22.05 -3.44
C GLU A 36 1.99 21.88 -1.98
N GLY A 37 3.29 21.60 -1.80
CA GLY A 37 3.91 21.34 -0.50
C GLY A 37 4.28 19.88 -0.22
N GLN A 38 3.81 18.90 -1.00
CA GLN A 38 4.23 17.50 -0.86
C GLN A 38 5.29 17.06 -1.89
N GLY A 39 5.42 17.74 -3.03
CA GLY A 39 6.46 17.49 -4.04
C GLY A 39 7.85 18.07 -3.71
N LEU A 40 7.96 18.94 -2.70
CA LEU A 40 9.22 19.64 -2.34
C LEU A 40 10.25 18.77 -1.59
N LEU A 41 9.90 17.53 -1.22
CA LEU A 41 10.80 16.62 -0.52
C LEU A 41 11.77 15.88 -1.45
N TYR A 42 11.49 15.78 -2.75
CA TYR A 42 12.33 15.02 -3.70
C TYR A 42 13.28 15.89 -4.54
N SER A 43 13.00 17.18 -4.74
CA SER A 43 13.80 18.01 -5.67
C SER A 43 15.11 18.57 -5.10
N ARG A 44 15.44 18.31 -3.82
CA ARG A 44 16.60 18.93 -3.14
C ARG A 44 17.83 18.01 -2.99
N GLN A 45 17.77 16.76 -3.45
CA GLN A 45 18.86 15.79 -3.20
C GLN A 45 19.56 15.23 -4.45
N THR A 46 19.20 15.63 -5.67
CA THR A 46 19.88 15.13 -6.89
C THR A 46 21.03 16.06 -7.31
N PRO A 47 22.29 15.59 -7.36
CA PRO A 47 23.38 16.35 -7.94
C PRO A 47 23.18 16.49 -9.46
N ARG A 48 23.46 17.68 -10.00
CA ARG A 48 23.47 17.91 -11.46
C ARG A 48 24.67 17.20 -12.11
N GLY A 49 24.42 16.29 -13.05
CA GLY A 49 25.42 15.74 -13.98
C GLY A 49 24.87 14.58 -14.81
N THR A 50 24.26 14.86 -15.97
CA THR A 50 24.80 14.61 -17.33
C THR A 50 25.01 13.14 -17.72
N GLU A 51 23.93 12.47 -18.18
CA GLU A 51 23.91 11.58 -19.36
C GLU A 51 22.44 11.45 -19.89
N PRO A 52 22.21 11.22 -21.19
CA PRO A 52 20.88 11.30 -21.80
C PRO A 52 20.20 9.93 -21.90
N GLY A 53 19.11 9.74 -21.15
CA GLY A 53 18.24 8.58 -21.36
C GLY A 53 17.34 8.27 -20.17
N LEU A 54 16.15 8.88 -20.18
CA LEU A 54 15.05 8.83 -19.19
C LEU A 54 15.28 9.70 -17.92
N PRO A 55 14.30 10.55 -17.55
CA PRO A 55 14.33 11.27 -16.28
C PRO A 55 14.25 10.29 -15.09
N GLU A 56 15.00 10.58 -14.03
CA GLU A 56 14.84 9.96 -12.71
C GLU A 56 13.44 10.29 -12.16
N GLY A 57 12.59 9.27 -11.97
CA GLY A 57 11.22 9.43 -11.47
C GLY A 57 10.17 8.63 -12.24
N ALA A 58 10.48 8.25 -13.48
CA ALA A 58 9.59 7.54 -14.38
C ALA A 58 9.22 6.11 -13.92
N LEU A 59 8.03 5.93 -13.34
CA LEU A 59 7.45 4.63 -13.03
C LEU A 59 6.75 4.06 -14.28
N VAL A 60 7.42 3.13 -14.97
CA VAL A 60 6.90 2.49 -16.20
C VAL A 60 5.99 1.31 -15.83
N ALA A 61 4.68 1.44 -16.06
CA ALA A 61 3.75 0.32 -16.02
C ALA A 61 3.64 -0.30 -17.42
N ALA A 62 4.19 -1.51 -17.59
CA ALA A 62 4.13 -2.25 -18.84
C ALA A 62 3.09 -3.37 -18.79
N ARG A 63 2.22 -3.46 -19.80
CA ARG A 63 1.32 -4.60 -20.00
C ARG A 63 1.89 -5.53 -21.08
N SER A 64 1.88 -6.84 -20.81
CA SER A 64 2.25 -7.89 -21.77
C SER A 64 1.28 -7.93 -22.96
N ALA A 65 1.85 -8.20 -24.13
CA ALA A 65 1.29 -8.15 -25.48
C ALA A 65 -0.15 -8.70 -25.65
N LYS A 66 -1.02 -7.81 -26.16
CA LYS A 66 -2.15 -8.00 -27.11
C LYS A 66 -3.33 -7.12 -26.71
N GLY A 67 -3.30 -5.86 -27.16
CA GLY A 67 -4.46 -4.96 -27.10
C GLY A 67 -4.03 -3.53 -27.41
N SER A 68 -4.29 -3.07 -28.64
CA SER A 68 -4.06 -1.69 -29.06
C SER A 68 -4.95 -0.72 -28.28
N TRP A 69 -4.37 0.31 -27.66
CA TRP A 69 -5.12 1.44 -27.13
C TRP A 69 -5.82 2.20 -28.27
N ARG A 70 -7.13 2.47 -28.15
CA ARG A 70 -7.84 3.42 -29.03
C ARG A 70 -8.27 4.64 -28.21
N PRO A 71 -7.95 5.89 -28.61
CA PRO A 71 -8.10 7.08 -27.75
C PRO A 71 -9.53 7.59 -27.51
N SER A 72 -10.58 6.90 -27.97
CA SER A 72 -11.89 7.51 -28.22
C SER A 72 -12.89 7.49 -27.06
N SER A 73 -12.49 7.27 -25.81
CA SER A 73 -13.45 7.16 -24.69
C SER A 73 -12.99 7.74 -23.35
N LEU A 74 -12.20 8.82 -23.35
CA LEU A 74 -11.99 9.62 -22.14
C LEU A 74 -13.23 10.52 -21.91
N PRO A 75 -13.84 10.52 -20.71
CA PRO A 75 -14.99 11.37 -20.43
C PRO A 75 -14.60 12.86 -20.47
N PRO A 76 -15.49 13.76 -20.97
CA PRO A 76 -15.20 15.19 -20.97
C PRO A 76 -15.20 15.73 -19.53
N SER A 77 -14.06 16.29 -19.15
CA SER A 77 -13.80 17.23 -18.05
C SER A 77 -14.84 17.30 -16.92
N LEU A 78 -14.58 16.59 -15.82
CA LEU A 78 -15.11 16.99 -14.50
C LEU A 78 -14.36 18.26 -14.05
N GLY A 79 -15.11 19.30 -13.71
CA GLY A 79 -14.67 20.70 -13.74
C GLY A 79 -13.66 21.15 -12.67
N LEU A 80 -12.54 21.68 -13.17
CA LEU A 80 -11.61 22.75 -12.70
C LEU A 80 -10.87 22.63 -11.35
N PRO A 81 -9.58 23.09 -11.27
CA PRO A 81 -8.95 24.07 -12.17
C PRO A 81 -7.99 23.46 -13.20
N GLN A 82 -8.41 23.53 -14.46
CA GLN A 82 -7.61 23.26 -15.66
C GLN A 82 -6.52 24.33 -15.93
N HIS A 83 -6.10 25.08 -14.89
CA HIS A 83 -5.27 26.28 -15.04
C HIS A 83 -4.15 26.37 -13.99
N SER A 84 -3.64 25.24 -13.49
CA SER A 84 -2.35 25.26 -12.81
C SER A 84 -1.22 25.28 -13.84
N PRO A 85 -0.17 26.11 -13.68
CA PRO A 85 1.02 26.10 -14.53
C PRO A 85 1.63 24.71 -14.70
N MET A 86 1.49 23.84 -13.69
CA MET A 86 1.95 22.46 -13.75
C MET A 86 1.13 21.61 -14.75
N CYS A 87 -0.20 21.76 -14.74
CA CYS A 87 -1.08 21.09 -15.70
C CYS A 87 -0.72 21.49 -17.15
N GLU A 88 -0.52 22.79 -17.36
CA GLU A 88 -0.15 23.30 -18.68
C GLU A 88 1.23 22.79 -19.13
N SER A 89 2.19 22.71 -18.21
CA SER A 89 3.52 22.19 -18.51
C SER A 89 3.47 20.70 -18.87
N MET A 90 2.72 19.88 -18.13
CA MET A 90 2.56 18.45 -18.43
C MET A 90 1.81 18.21 -19.75
N ALA A 91 0.78 18.99 -20.03
CA ALA A 91 0.05 18.91 -21.28
C ALA A 91 0.94 19.27 -22.48
N ARG A 92 1.81 20.30 -22.35
CA ARG A 92 2.79 20.66 -23.40
C ARG A 92 3.82 19.58 -23.69
N GLU A 93 4.22 18.82 -22.66
CA GLU A 93 5.16 17.71 -22.82
C GLU A 93 4.50 16.41 -23.32
N GLY A 94 3.17 16.42 -23.54
CA GLY A 94 2.45 15.35 -24.24
C GLY A 94 1.69 14.37 -23.36
N ALA A 95 1.30 14.76 -22.14
CA ALA A 95 0.44 13.94 -21.29
C ALA A 95 -0.92 13.70 -21.97
N ILE A 96 -1.37 12.44 -22.04
CA ILE A 96 -2.66 12.06 -22.62
C ILE A 96 -3.83 12.29 -21.65
N CYS A 97 -3.55 12.40 -20.35
CA CYS A 97 -4.50 12.71 -19.28
C CYS A 97 -3.75 13.25 -18.07
N ILE A 98 -4.37 14.10 -17.26
CA ILE A 98 -3.84 14.62 -15.99
C ILE A 98 -4.88 14.36 -14.91
N LEU A 99 -4.48 13.66 -13.84
CA LEU A 99 -5.35 13.22 -12.75
C LEU A 99 -5.01 13.97 -11.45
N ASP A 100 -6.01 14.28 -10.63
CA ASP A 100 -5.76 14.78 -9.27
C ASP A 100 -5.32 13.65 -8.34
N CYS A 101 -4.46 13.97 -7.37
CA CYS A 101 -4.15 13.05 -6.29
C CYS A 101 -5.44 12.59 -5.59
N GLY A 102 -5.58 11.27 -5.40
CA GLY A 102 -6.75 10.68 -4.76
C GLY A 102 -7.84 10.19 -5.70
N LEU A 103 -7.78 10.46 -7.02
CA LEU A 103 -8.73 9.95 -8.03
C LEU A 103 -8.30 8.63 -8.71
N ALA A 104 -7.42 7.84 -8.11
CA ALA A 104 -6.95 6.55 -8.66
C ALA A 104 -8.09 5.55 -8.99
N HIS A 105 -9.30 5.80 -8.49
CA HIS A 105 -10.53 5.07 -8.82
C HIS A 105 -11.04 5.29 -10.26
N LEU A 106 -10.43 6.17 -11.07
CA LEU A 106 -10.73 6.34 -12.49
C LEU A 106 -9.91 5.43 -13.42
N LEU A 107 -9.00 4.58 -12.90
CA LEU A 107 -8.28 3.59 -13.71
C LEU A 107 -9.15 2.38 -14.11
N ASP A 108 -10.40 2.31 -13.65
CA ASP A 108 -11.40 1.34 -14.10
C ASP A 108 -12.19 1.88 -15.31
N LEU A 109 -11.61 1.78 -16.51
CA LEU A 109 -12.34 2.00 -17.78
C LEU A 109 -12.82 0.65 -18.36
N VAL A 110 -13.95 0.15 -17.83
CA VAL A 110 -14.90 -0.70 -18.57
C VAL A 110 -16.30 -0.10 -18.36
N PRO A 111 -17.02 0.30 -19.43
CA PRO A 111 -18.26 1.06 -19.28
C PRO A 111 -19.47 0.14 -19.01
N GLU A 112 -20.32 0.51 -18.06
CA GLU A 112 -21.72 0.08 -18.07
C GLU A 112 -22.62 1.22 -18.59
N LYS A 113 -23.53 0.83 -19.48
CA LYS A 113 -24.49 1.67 -20.19
C LYS A 113 -25.63 2.14 -19.29
N ASP A 114 -26.13 3.32 -19.64
CA ASP A 114 -27.48 3.86 -19.44
C ASP A 114 -27.97 4.08 -17.99
N LEU A 115 -27.59 5.24 -17.46
CA LEU A 115 -28.31 5.92 -16.38
C LEU A 115 -29.36 6.87 -16.99
N SER A 116 -30.58 6.37 -17.13
CA SER A 116 -31.77 7.21 -17.04
C SER A 116 -32.42 6.96 -15.68
N ASP A 117 -32.18 7.82 -14.70
CA ASP A 117 -33.26 8.53 -14.04
C ASP A 117 -32.70 9.61 -13.10
N GLU A 118 -33.06 10.84 -13.40
CA GLU A 118 -32.84 11.98 -12.52
C GLU A 118 -33.61 11.81 -11.22
N ARG A 119 -32.97 12.13 -10.08
CA ARG A 119 -33.64 12.73 -8.92
C ARG A 119 -32.62 13.32 -7.95
N GLY A 120 -32.82 14.61 -7.65
CA GLY A 120 -31.89 15.53 -7.01
C GLY A 120 -31.49 15.26 -5.54
N PRO A 121 -30.78 16.22 -4.92
CA PRO A 121 -29.98 15.97 -3.73
C PRO A 121 -30.84 15.81 -2.47
N SER A 122 -31.05 14.56 -2.04
CA SER A 122 -31.53 14.27 -0.70
C SER A 122 -30.38 14.40 0.30
N LYS A 123 -30.56 15.27 1.30
CA LYS A 123 -29.66 15.48 2.44
C LYS A 123 -29.41 14.15 3.18
N ARG A 124 -28.31 13.46 2.85
CA ARG A 124 -27.86 12.29 3.62
C ARG A 124 -27.32 12.75 4.98
N LYS A 125 -28.09 12.49 6.04
CA LYS A 125 -27.62 12.52 7.42
C LYS A 125 -26.37 11.65 7.55
N LYS A 126 -25.26 12.23 8.04
CA LYS A 126 -24.05 11.48 8.45
C LYS A 126 -24.46 10.41 9.46
N LYS A 127 -24.51 9.15 9.02
CA LYS A 127 -24.58 7.99 9.90
C LYS A 127 -23.20 7.88 10.54
N THR A 128 -23.08 8.18 11.82
CA THR A 128 -21.88 7.88 12.61
C THR A 128 -21.79 6.36 12.75
N GLY A 129 -21.23 5.71 11.71
CA GLY A 129 -20.84 4.32 11.82
C GLY A 129 -19.73 4.20 12.84
N THR A 130 -19.90 3.31 13.81
CA THR A 130 -18.80 2.78 14.64
C THR A 130 -17.68 2.35 13.69
N GLY A 131 -16.50 2.99 13.76
CA GLY A 131 -15.38 2.68 12.87
C GLY A 131 -14.94 1.22 12.98
N ARG A 132 -14.17 0.72 12.00
CA ARG A 132 -13.54 -0.60 12.04
C ARG A 132 -12.38 -0.60 13.05
N VAL A 133 -12.74 -0.67 14.32
CA VAL A 133 -11.84 -0.55 15.48
C VAL A 133 -11.96 -1.76 16.37
N ALA A 134 -10.84 -2.26 16.89
CA ALA A 134 -10.84 -3.32 17.89
C ALA A 134 -9.67 -3.15 18.86
N THR A 135 -9.87 -3.68 20.07
CA THR A 135 -8.85 -3.75 21.12
C THR A 135 -8.71 -5.20 21.59
N VAL A 136 -7.48 -5.63 21.83
CA VAL A 136 -7.12 -6.94 22.37
C VAL A 136 -6.17 -6.74 23.54
N GLU A 137 -6.46 -7.42 24.63
CA GLU A 137 -5.55 -7.59 25.76
C GLU A 137 -5.17 -9.07 25.83
N ARG A 138 -3.87 -9.34 25.90
CA ARG A 138 -3.33 -10.70 25.94
C ARG A 138 -2.24 -10.77 27.01
N LYS A 139 -2.37 -11.74 27.92
CA LYS A 139 -1.44 -11.92 29.03
C LYS A 139 -1.07 -13.38 29.19
N THR A 140 0.23 -13.66 29.20
CA THR A 140 0.82 -14.97 29.50
C THR A 140 1.80 -14.83 30.67
N SER A 141 2.56 -15.89 30.96
CA SER A 141 3.71 -15.82 31.88
C SER A 141 4.91 -15.09 31.27
N GLU A 142 4.95 -14.96 29.95
CA GLU A 142 6.07 -14.40 29.18
C GLU A 142 5.80 -12.93 28.80
N THR A 143 4.56 -12.59 28.44
CA THR A 143 4.20 -11.26 27.93
C THR A 143 2.89 -10.71 28.50
N ASP A 144 2.79 -9.38 28.57
CA ASP A 144 1.58 -8.62 28.91
C ASP A 144 1.37 -7.53 27.84
N ILE A 145 0.34 -7.69 27.00
CA ILE A 145 0.14 -6.94 25.77
C ILE A 145 -1.24 -6.30 25.73
N SER A 146 -1.28 -5.02 25.36
CA SER A 146 -2.49 -4.31 24.98
C SER A 146 -2.30 -3.73 23.59
N VAL A 147 -3.23 -4.01 22.68
CA VAL A 147 -3.22 -3.48 21.32
C VAL A 147 -4.60 -2.97 20.92
N SER A 148 -4.63 -1.81 20.27
CA SER A 148 -5.80 -1.20 19.67
C SER A 148 -5.50 -0.82 18.22
N ILE A 149 -6.40 -1.15 17.31
CA ILE A 149 -6.26 -0.86 15.88
C ILE A 149 -7.53 -0.23 15.31
N ASN A 150 -7.37 0.80 14.48
CA ASN A 150 -8.40 1.36 13.61
C ASN A 150 -8.01 1.18 12.14
N LEU A 151 -8.79 0.38 11.41
CA LEU A 151 -8.57 0.12 9.97
C LEU A 151 -8.94 1.29 9.07
N ASP A 152 -9.76 2.22 9.57
CA ASP A 152 -10.15 3.47 8.89
C ASP A 152 -9.37 4.67 9.50
N GLY A 153 -8.09 4.47 9.79
CA GLY A 153 -7.23 5.41 10.50
C GLY A 153 -6.57 6.47 9.63
N THR A 154 -5.58 7.15 10.22
CA THR A 154 -4.78 8.21 9.60
C THR A 154 -3.30 7.86 9.46
N GLY A 155 -2.89 6.67 9.93
CA GLY A 155 -1.51 6.21 9.90
C GLY A 155 -0.71 6.57 11.16
N LYS A 156 -1.38 6.72 12.31
CA LYS A 156 -0.73 6.99 13.60
C LYS A 156 -0.22 5.68 14.24
N GLY A 157 0.99 5.71 14.79
CA GLY A 157 1.58 4.61 15.55
C GLY A 157 2.01 5.07 16.93
N GLU A 158 1.42 4.49 17.97
CA GLU A 158 1.87 4.59 19.36
C GLU A 158 2.37 3.21 19.77
N LEU A 159 3.68 2.98 19.61
CA LEU A 159 4.27 1.64 19.64
C LEU A 159 5.34 1.56 20.72
N SER A 160 5.19 0.60 21.62
CA SER A 160 6.12 0.33 22.71
C SER A 160 6.15 -1.17 22.96
N THR A 161 6.85 -1.90 22.07
CA THR A 161 7.07 -3.34 22.21
C THR A 161 8.24 -3.68 23.13
N GLY A 162 9.14 -2.72 23.35
CA GLY A 162 10.45 -2.94 23.97
C GLY A 162 11.55 -3.31 22.95
N LEU A 163 11.18 -3.53 21.69
CA LEU A 163 12.08 -3.83 20.57
C LEU A 163 12.03 -2.67 19.56
N GLY A 164 12.99 -1.75 19.64
CA GLY A 164 12.96 -0.50 18.86
C GLY A 164 12.87 -0.69 17.34
N PHE A 165 13.46 -1.76 16.80
CA PHE A 165 13.33 -2.05 15.36
C PHE A 165 11.93 -2.60 15.00
N LEU A 166 11.29 -3.39 15.88
CA LEU A 166 9.92 -3.84 15.68
C LEU A 166 8.93 -2.66 15.76
N ASP A 167 9.14 -1.74 16.70
CA ASP A 167 8.36 -0.50 16.79
C ASP A 167 8.45 0.31 15.49
N HIS A 168 9.65 0.39 14.89
CA HIS A 168 9.84 1.03 13.58
C HIS A 168 9.08 0.30 12.46
N MET A 169 9.16 -1.03 12.39
CA MET A 169 8.44 -1.83 11.38
C MET A 169 6.91 -1.72 11.49
N LEU A 170 6.37 -1.79 12.70
CA LEU A 170 4.94 -1.60 12.96
C LEU A 170 4.51 -0.16 12.72
N GLY A 171 5.42 0.81 12.91
CA GLY A 171 5.19 2.22 12.57
C GLY A 171 5.06 2.41 11.06
N ALA A 172 5.92 1.76 10.28
CA ALA A 172 5.81 1.74 8.81
C ALA A 172 4.50 1.07 8.37
N LEU A 173 4.10 -0.03 9.01
CA LEU A 173 2.83 -0.72 8.77
C LEU A 173 1.63 0.22 9.00
N ALA A 174 1.60 0.90 10.15
CA ALA A 174 0.56 1.88 10.47
C ALA A 174 0.51 2.99 9.42
N LYS A 175 1.65 3.64 9.19
CA LYS A 175 1.77 4.83 8.35
C LYS A 175 1.32 4.58 6.91
N HIS A 176 1.84 3.53 6.29
CA HIS A 176 1.58 3.24 4.88
C HIS A 176 0.27 2.47 4.67
N GLY A 177 -0.20 1.75 5.69
CA GLY A 177 -1.49 1.09 5.72
C GLY A 177 -2.67 2.04 5.93
N GLY A 178 -2.41 3.26 6.44
CA GLY A 178 -3.46 4.16 6.89
C GLY A 178 -4.19 3.62 8.12
N LEU A 179 -3.48 2.86 8.96
CA LEU A 179 -4.01 2.26 10.18
C LEU A 179 -3.60 3.15 11.36
N ASP A 180 -4.49 3.35 12.32
CA ASP A 180 -4.04 3.85 13.63
C ASP A 180 -3.80 2.65 14.54
N ILE A 181 -2.58 2.49 15.05
CA ILE A 181 -2.15 1.38 15.90
C ILE A 181 -1.61 1.94 17.22
N SER A 182 -2.16 1.47 18.34
CA SER A 182 -1.58 1.63 19.68
C SER A 182 -1.23 0.24 20.19
N LEU A 183 0.04 -0.01 20.53
CA LEU A 183 0.52 -1.30 21.00
C LEU A 183 1.53 -1.10 22.13
N HIS A 184 1.23 -1.68 23.28
CA HIS A 184 2.10 -1.73 24.45
C HIS A 184 2.37 -3.18 24.83
N CYS A 185 3.64 -3.53 25.02
CA CYS A 185 4.05 -4.84 25.48
C CYS A 185 5.03 -4.71 26.66
N LYS A 186 4.84 -5.55 27.66
CA LYS A 186 5.86 -5.90 28.65
C LYS A 186 6.20 -7.38 28.48
N GLY A 187 7.32 -7.66 27.84
CA GLY A 187 7.81 -9.03 27.63
C GLY A 187 9.06 -9.37 28.44
N ASP A 188 9.48 -10.62 28.33
CA ASP A 188 10.61 -11.24 29.00
C ASP A 188 11.94 -11.09 28.23
N LEU A 189 12.24 -9.87 27.76
CA LEU A 189 13.43 -9.53 26.95
C LEU A 189 14.82 -9.88 27.56
N HIS A 190 14.84 -10.39 28.79
CA HIS A 190 16.04 -10.91 29.44
C HIS A 190 16.34 -12.37 29.05
N ILE A 191 15.37 -13.08 28.45
CA ILE A 191 15.53 -14.40 27.84
C ILE A 191 16.01 -14.19 26.39
N ASP A 192 15.13 -13.66 25.53
CA ASP A 192 15.40 -13.23 24.16
C ASP A 192 14.27 -12.30 23.65
N ASP A 193 14.25 -12.01 22.34
CA ASP A 193 13.21 -11.21 21.68
C ASP A 193 12.00 -12.02 21.19
N HIS A 194 12.03 -13.35 21.28
CA HIS A 194 11.13 -14.26 20.58
C HIS A 194 9.67 -14.09 21.05
N HIS A 195 9.41 -14.35 22.34
CA HIS A 195 8.05 -14.28 22.88
C HIS A 195 7.45 -12.88 22.72
N THR A 196 8.28 -11.85 22.91
CA THR A 196 7.86 -10.46 22.76
C THR A 196 7.42 -10.16 21.33
N ALA A 197 8.23 -10.50 20.33
CA ALA A 197 7.92 -10.20 18.93
C ALA A 197 6.75 -11.06 18.41
N GLU A 198 6.71 -12.36 18.73
CA GLU A 198 5.62 -13.26 18.35
C GLU A 198 4.29 -12.80 18.94
N ASP A 199 4.22 -12.60 20.25
CA ASP A 199 2.97 -12.30 20.93
C ASP A 199 2.41 -10.93 20.54
N CYS A 200 3.28 -9.95 20.24
CA CYS A 200 2.87 -8.67 19.66
C CYS A 200 2.19 -8.86 18.31
N ALA A 201 2.75 -9.71 17.46
CA ALA A 201 2.19 -10.02 16.14
C ALA A 201 0.87 -10.79 16.25
N LEU A 202 0.78 -11.78 17.14
CA LEU A 202 -0.44 -12.54 17.41
C LEU A 202 -1.57 -11.61 17.89
N ALA A 203 -1.29 -10.74 18.87
CA ALA A 203 -2.27 -9.80 19.39
C ALA A 203 -2.72 -8.79 18.33
N LEU A 204 -1.78 -8.26 17.54
CA LEU A 204 -2.09 -7.33 16.46
C LEU A 204 -2.95 -7.98 15.37
N GLY A 205 -2.64 -9.22 14.98
CA GLY A 205 -3.45 -9.97 14.02
C GLY A 205 -4.85 -10.27 14.52
N GLU A 206 -5.01 -10.63 15.81
CA GLU A 206 -6.32 -10.84 16.43
C GLU A 206 -7.15 -9.55 16.44
N ALA A 207 -6.53 -8.41 16.79
CA ALA A 207 -7.18 -7.11 16.76
C ALA A 207 -7.59 -6.74 15.32
N PHE A 208 -6.74 -7.03 14.34
CA PHE A 208 -7.04 -6.82 12.93
C PHE A 208 -8.24 -7.65 12.46
N ASP A 209 -8.31 -8.95 12.79
CA ASP A 209 -9.48 -9.79 12.46
C ASP A 209 -10.78 -9.28 13.11
N LYS A 210 -10.71 -8.94 14.40
CA LYS A 210 -11.84 -8.34 15.12
C LYS A 210 -12.33 -7.06 14.45
N ALA A 211 -11.41 -6.19 14.01
CA ALA A 211 -11.75 -4.94 13.35
C ALA A 211 -12.30 -5.12 11.93
N LEU A 212 -11.94 -6.20 11.22
CA LEU A 212 -12.54 -6.59 9.94
C LEU A 212 -14.02 -7.00 10.07
N GLY A 213 -14.41 -7.51 11.24
CA GLY A 213 -15.77 -7.93 11.55
C GLY A 213 -16.29 -8.97 10.55
N LYS A 214 -17.38 -8.66 9.84
CA LYS A 214 -18.02 -9.62 8.92
C LYS A 214 -17.29 -9.79 7.57
N ARG A 215 -16.18 -9.08 7.34
CA ARG A 215 -15.39 -9.15 6.08
C ARG A 215 -16.26 -8.95 4.82
N LYS A 216 -17.21 -8.02 4.89
CA LYS A 216 -18.13 -7.64 3.80
C LYS A 216 -17.87 -6.24 3.32
N GLY A 217 -18.14 -5.95 2.05
CA GLY A 217 -17.97 -4.62 1.50
C GLY A 217 -16.50 -4.19 1.44
N ILE A 218 -15.59 -5.14 1.26
CA ILE A 218 -14.15 -4.89 1.11
C ILE A 218 -13.63 -5.47 -0.20
N VAL A 219 -12.53 -4.91 -0.72
CA VAL A 219 -11.87 -5.40 -1.94
C VAL A 219 -11.35 -6.83 -1.80
N ARG A 220 -11.04 -7.28 -0.56
CA ARG A 220 -10.53 -8.60 -0.17
C ARG A 220 -9.09 -8.88 -0.62
N TRP A 221 -8.71 -8.54 -1.84
CA TRP A 221 -7.36 -8.73 -2.35
C TRP A 221 -6.58 -7.43 -2.33
N GLY A 222 -5.28 -7.55 -2.07
CA GLY A 222 -4.35 -6.44 -2.17
C GLY A 222 -2.98 -6.91 -2.59
N TYR A 223 -2.26 -6.04 -3.28
CA TYR A 223 -0.90 -6.30 -3.70
C TYR A 223 -0.12 -4.99 -3.75
N ALA A 224 1.19 -5.08 -3.53
CA ALA A 224 2.09 -3.94 -3.64
C ALA A 224 3.52 -4.39 -3.93
N CYS A 225 4.26 -3.54 -4.64
CA CYS A 225 5.71 -3.59 -4.72
C CYS A 225 6.27 -2.28 -4.17
N CYS A 226 7.10 -2.35 -3.14
CA CYS A 226 7.67 -1.16 -2.49
C CYS A 226 9.20 -1.27 -2.48
N PRO A 227 9.92 -0.27 -3.02
CA PRO A 227 11.36 -0.19 -2.88
C PRO A 227 11.75 0.48 -1.55
N LEU A 228 12.99 0.25 -1.14
CA LEU A 228 13.73 1.14 -0.25
C LEU A 228 15.19 1.12 -0.66
N ASP A 229 15.66 2.22 -1.24
CA ASP A 229 16.97 2.32 -1.89
C ASP A 229 17.22 1.14 -2.84
N GLU A 230 18.23 0.30 -2.56
CA GLU A 230 18.58 -0.85 -3.39
C GLU A 230 17.69 -2.08 -3.19
N ALA A 231 16.86 -2.08 -2.13
CA ALA A 231 15.93 -3.15 -1.82
C ALA A 231 14.59 -2.98 -2.54
N LEU A 232 13.96 -4.10 -2.90
CA LEU A 232 12.63 -4.14 -3.48
C LEU A 232 11.88 -5.34 -2.94
N SER A 233 10.70 -5.10 -2.40
CA SER A 233 9.83 -6.14 -1.86
C SER A 233 8.45 -6.11 -2.49
N ARG A 234 7.83 -7.28 -2.59
CA ARG A 234 6.45 -7.47 -3.02
C ARG A 234 5.65 -8.13 -1.91
N ALA A 235 4.40 -7.71 -1.73
CA ALA A 235 3.44 -8.39 -0.87
C ALA A 235 2.12 -8.63 -1.60
N THR A 236 1.44 -9.73 -1.31
CA THR A 236 0.07 -10.03 -1.75
C THR A 236 -0.76 -10.53 -0.57
N VAL A 237 -1.98 -10.02 -0.44
CA VAL A 237 -2.91 -10.31 0.65
C VAL A 237 -4.24 -10.81 0.07
N ASP A 238 -4.79 -11.87 0.67
CA ASP A 238 -6.19 -12.27 0.53
C ASP A 238 -6.84 -12.34 1.94
N ILE A 239 -7.84 -11.48 2.19
CA ILE A 239 -8.68 -11.53 3.40
C ILE A 239 -9.63 -12.73 3.32
N SER A 240 -9.04 -13.89 3.54
CA SER A 240 -9.56 -15.19 3.07
C SER A 240 -10.28 -16.01 4.14
N SER A 241 -10.07 -15.65 5.41
CA SER A 241 -10.39 -16.45 6.60
C SER A 241 -9.64 -17.78 6.71
N ARG A 242 -8.58 -17.95 5.90
CA ARG A 242 -7.68 -19.09 5.92
C ARG A 242 -6.27 -18.60 6.25
N PRO A 243 -5.74 -18.90 7.45
CA PRO A 243 -4.39 -18.50 7.81
C PRO A 243 -3.39 -19.21 6.92
N HIS A 244 -2.57 -18.43 6.21
CA HIS A 244 -1.45 -18.91 5.44
C HIS A 244 -0.43 -17.77 5.30
N ALA A 245 0.85 -18.11 5.45
CA ALA A 245 1.94 -17.18 5.26
C ALA A 245 3.04 -17.88 4.45
N ASP A 246 3.59 -17.17 3.48
CA ASP A 246 4.75 -17.58 2.69
C ASP A 246 5.66 -16.37 2.56
N ILE A 247 6.70 -16.33 3.39
CA ILE A 247 7.47 -15.13 3.69
C ILE A 247 8.94 -15.39 3.40
N ASN A 248 9.45 -14.76 2.34
CA ASN A 248 10.84 -14.84 1.94
C ASN A 248 11.50 -13.45 1.97
N LEU A 249 12.13 -13.13 3.11
CA LEU A 249 12.83 -11.85 3.30
C LEU A 249 14.32 -11.89 2.90
N ASP A 250 14.88 -13.08 2.69
CA ASP A 250 16.29 -13.32 2.35
C ASP A 250 17.32 -12.63 3.27
N LEU A 251 16.98 -12.31 4.52
CA LEU A 251 17.86 -11.56 5.44
C LEU A 251 19.18 -12.30 5.70
N LYS A 252 20.31 -11.56 5.75
CA LYS A 252 21.67 -12.14 5.88
C LYS A 252 22.31 -11.94 7.25
N ARG A 253 21.91 -10.90 7.98
CA ARG A 253 22.36 -10.58 9.33
C ARG A 253 21.60 -11.42 10.34
N ASP A 254 22.25 -11.72 11.47
CA ASP A 254 21.60 -12.38 12.59
C ASP A 254 20.61 -11.44 13.32
N MET A 255 20.92 -10.13 13.35
CA MET A 255 20.14 -9.11 14.06
C MET A 255 20.00 -7.83 13.22
N VAL A 256 18.85 -7.17 13.34
CA VAL A 256 18.62 -5.80 12.84
C VAL A 256 18.17 -4.91 14.00
N GLY A 257 19.09 -4.09 14.51
CA GLY A 257 18.85 -3.32 15.73
C GLY A 257 18.74 -4.27 16.94
N THR A 258 17.58 -4.27 17.60
CA THR A 258 17.33 -5.06 18.82
C THR A 258 16.54 -6.35 18.59
N ILE A 259 16.16 -6.65 17.35
CA ILE A 259 15.40 -7.87 17.01
C ILE A 259 16.28 -8.80 16.18
N SER A 260 16.14 -10.10 16.42
CA SER A 260 16.71 -11.15 15.59
C SER A 260 16.05 -11.16 14.22
N ALA A 261 16.85 -11.39 13.18
CA ALA A 261 16.37 -11.30 11.81
C ALA A 261 15.32 -12.38 11.50
N GLU A 262 15.44 -13.56 12.12
CA GLU A 262 14.45 -14.64 12.00
C GLU A 262 13.06 -14.21 12.48
N MET A 263 13.00 -13.38 13.53
CA MET A 263 11.74 -12.92 14.09
C MET A 263 11.00 -11.95 13.19
N LEU A 264 11.66 -11.29 12.22
CA LEU A 264 10.95 -10.46 11.24
C LEU A 264 10.06 -11.29 10.31
N THR A 265 10.51 -12.50 9.96
CA THR A 265 9.69 -13.48 9.25
C THR A 265 8.57 -13.99 10.16
N HIS A 266 8.92 -14.43 11.37
CA HIS A 266 7.97 -15.00 12.34
C HIS A 266 6.86 -14.01 12.73
N VAL A 267 7.16 -12.72 12.84
CA VAL A 267 6.18 -11.64 13.06
C VAL A 267 5.12 -11.60 11.96
N LEU A 268 5.51 -11.73 10.69
CA LEU A 268 4.54 -11.71 9.58
C LEU A 268 3.71 -12.99 9.52
N GLU A 269 4.31 -14.14 9.84
CA GLU A 269 3.62 -15.43 9.93
C GLU A 269 2.57 -15.42 11.05
N SER A 270 2.97 -15.03 12.26
CA SER A 270 2.10 -14.92 13.43
C SER A 270 0.98 -13.90 13.23
N PHE A 271 1.28 -12.75 12.63
CA PHE A 271 0.25 -11.78 12.24
C PHE A 271 -0.77 -12.40 11.28
N ALA A 272 -0.31 -13.05 10.20
CA ALA A 272 -1.21 -13.65 9.21
C ALA A 272 -2.07 -14.77 9.79
N GLN A 273 -1.52 -15.52 10.76
CA GLN A 273 -2.20 -16.60 11.46
C GLN A 273 -3.43 -16.09 12.23
N THR A 274 -3.26 -15.11 13.12
CA THR A 274 -4.37 -14.60 13.94
C THR A 274 -5.24 -13.58 13.21
N ALA A 275 -4.70 -12.89 12.20
CA ALA A 275 -5.49 -12.09 11.26
C ALA A 275 -6.35 -12.98 10.33
N ARG A 276 -6.06 -14.29 10.26
CA ARG A 276 -6.75 -15.27 9.40
C ARG A 276 -6.79 -14.82 7.94
N ILE A 277 -5.61 -14.46 7.41
CA ILE A 277 -5.41 -14.03 6.03
C ILE A 277 -4.42 -14.96 5.33
N CYS A 278 -4.43 -14.94 4.00
CA CYS A 278 -3.35 -15.48 3.21
C CYS A 278 -2.40 -14.33 2.85
N LEU A 279 -1.13 -14.45 3.23
CA LEU A 279 -0.09 -13.44 3.06
C LEU A 279 1.12 -14.04 2.33
N HIS A 280 1.51 -13.44 1.21
CA HIS A 280 2.79 -13.74 0.55
C HIS A 280 3.67 -12.50 0.57
N VAL A 281 4.95 -12.65 0.92
CA VAL A 281 5.93 -11.56 0.94
C VAL A 281 7.25 -12.04 0.37
N ASP A 282 7.76 -11.35 -0.64
CA ASP A 282 9.05 -11.64 -1.26
C ASP A 282 9.93 -10.38 -1.26
N VAL A 283 11.12 -10.47 -0.70
CA VAL A 283 12.21 -9.53 -0.99
C VAL A 283 12.87 -9.99 -2.30
N LEU A 284 12.63 -9.22 -3.37
CA LEU A 284 13.11 -9.56 -4.71
C LEU A 284 14.60 -9.25 -4.90
N LYS A 285 15.08 -8.23 -4.21
CA LYS A 285 16.50 -7.80 -4.18
C LYS A 285 16.74 -6.88 -2.99
N GLY A 286 18.01 -6.71 -2.64
CA GLY A 286 18.48 -5.78 -1.62
C GLY A 286 19.86 -6.20 -1.11
N ARG A 287 20.61 -5.30 -0.50
CA ARG A 287 21.92 -5.60 0.10
C ARG A 287 21.97 -5.28 1.59
N ASN A 288 21.11 -4.37 2.05
CA ASN A 288 20.96 -4.00 3.44
C ASN A 288 19.68 -4.63 4.03
N ASP A 289 19.80 -5.41 5.10
CA ASP A 289 18.65 -6.09 5.71
C ASP A 289 17.67 -5.15 6.41
N HIS A 290 18.10 -3.95 6.84
CA HIS A 290 17.16 -2.91 7.24
C HIS A 290 16.26 -2.55 6.05
N HIS A 291 16.85 -2.31 4.88
CA HIS A 291 16.11 -1.90 3.68
C HIS A 291 15.19 -3.02 3.18
N ARG A 292 15.66 -4.27 3.24
CA ARG A 292 14.86 -5.45 2.91
C ARG A 292 13.66 -5.60 3.83
N ALA A 293 13.87 -5.55 5.14
CA ALA A 293 12.79 -5.64 6.13
C ALA A 293 11.79 -4.47 5.98
N GLU A 294 12.27 -3.23 5.95
CA GLU A 294 11.39 -2.06 5.90
C GLU A 294 10.60 -1.99 4.58
N SER A 295 11.22 -2.32 3.44
CA SER A 295 10.51 -2.40 2.16
C SER A 295 9.44 -3.49 2.16
N ALA A 296 9.68 -4.63 2.81
CA ALA A 296 8.71 -5.70 2.97
C ALA A 296 7.51 -5.26 3.82
N PHE A 297 7.74 -4.67 5.00
CA PHE A 297 6.66 -4.14 5.84
C PHE A 297 5.86 -3.04 5.14
N LYS A 298 6.51 -2.16 4.35
CA LYS A 298 5.82 -1.17 3.51
C LYS A 298 4.94 -1.82 2.45
N ALA A 299 5.44 -2.86 1.77
CA ALA A 299 4.66 -3.60 0.78
C ALA A 299 3.42 -4.26 1.43
N VAL A 300 3.59 -4.89 2.60
CA VAL A 300 2.48 -5.47 3.37
C VAL A 300 1.45 -4.39 3.74
N ALA A 301 1.91 -3.23 4.21
CA ALA A 301 1.05 -2.12 4.59
C ALA A 301 0.17 -1.63 3.43
N VAL A 302 0.76 -1.40 2.26
CA VAL A 302 0.04 -0.93 1.07
C VAL A 302 -0.90 -2.01 0.55
N ALA A 303 -0.49 -3.28 0.55
CA ALA A 303 -1.34 -4.39 0.16
C ALA A 303 -2.54 -4.54 1.11
N LEU A 304 -2.34 -4.45 2.42
CA LEU A 304 -3.44 -4.47 3.40
C LEU A 304 -4.40 -3.32 3.18
N LYS A 305 -3.90 -2.09 2.99
CA LYS A 305 -4.73 -0.91 2.72
C LYS A 305 -5.66 -1.14 1.52
N MET A 306 -5.13 -1.70 0.45
CA MET A 306 -5.93 -2.09 -0.71
C MET A 306 -6.97 -3.14 -0.35
N ALA A 307 -6.55 -4.25 0.27
CA ALA A 307 -7.42 -5.38 0.60
C ALA A 307 -8.58 -5.02 1.54
N ILE A 308 -8.35 -4.10 2.48
CA ILE A 308 -9.36 -3.62 3.42
C ILE A 308 -10.15 -2.42 2.91
N SER A 309 -9.84 -1.87 1.73
CA SER A 309 -10.58 -0.73 1.19
C SER A 309 -12.04 -1.11 0.97
N LYS A 310 -12.95 -0.15 1.24
CA LYS A 310 -14.38 -0.38 1.10
C LYS A 310 -14.76 -0.48 -0.37
N ASP A 311 -15.54 -1.49 -0.70
CA ASP A 311 -16.16 -1.67 -2.00
C ASP A 311 -17.64 -2.00 -1.79
N GLU A 312 -18.49 -0.96 -1.82
CA GLU A 312 -19.92 -1.08 -1.48
C GLU A 312 -20.70 -1.98 -2.45
N LYS A 313 -20.18 -2.20 -3.66
CA LYS A 313 -20.79 -3.10 -4.65
C LYS A 313 -20.47 -4.57 -4.35
N ASN A 314 -19.42 -4.81 -3.58
CA ASN A 314 -18.86 -6.11 -3.32
C ASN A 314 -19.45 -6.65 -2.01
N GLY A 315 -20.53 -7.41 -2.11
CA GLY A 315 -21.25 -7.96 -0.95
C GLY A 315 -20.36 -8.83 -0.04
N VAL A 316 -20.46 -10.15 -0.18
CA VAL A 316 -19.41 -11.05 0.34
C VAL A 316 -18.53 -11.38 -0.86
N PRO A 317 -17.24 -10.98 -0.88
CA PRO A 317 -16.37 -11.21 -2.04
C PRO A 317 -15.90 -12.67 -2.09
N SER A 318 -16.81 -13.64 -2.10
CA SER A 318 -16.54 -15.08 -2.11
C SER A 318 -17.62 -15.80 -2.90
N THR A 319 -17.22 -16.65 -3.84
CA THR A 319 -18.14 -17.52 -4.58
C THR A 319 -18.86 -18.52 -3.69
N LYS A 320 -18.31 -18.82 -2.49
CA LYS A 320 -18.95 -19.66 -1.47
C LYS A 320 -20.02 -18.91 -0.65
N GLY A 321 -20.16 -17.59 -0.84
CA GLY A 321 -21.11 -16.75 -0.11
C GLY A 321 -20.72 -16.46 1.35
N VAL A 322 -19.60 -16.99 1.83
CA VAL A 322 -19.09 -16.80 3.20
C VAL A 322 -17.56 -16.64 3.22
N LEU A 323 -17.09 -15.86 4.19
CA LEU A 323 -15.68 -15.69 4.60
C LEU A 323 -15.65 -15.81 6.13
N SER A 324 -15.63 -17.04 6.62
CA SER A 324 -15.67 -17.38 8.05
C SER A 324 -14.51 -18.29 8.41
#